data_AF-A0A1J0LHH8-F1
#
_entry.id   AF-A0A1J0LHH8-F1
#
_cell.length_a   1.000
_cell.length_b   1.000
_cell.length_c   1.000
_cell.angle_alpha   90.00
_cell.angle_beta   90.00
_cell.angle_gamma   90.00
#
_symmetry.space_group_name_H-M   'P 1'
#
loop_
_entity.id
_entity.type
_entity.pdbx_description
1 polymer ?
#
loop_
_entity_poly.entity_id
_entity_poly.type
_entity_poly.pdbx_seq_one_letter_code
_entity_poly.pdbx_strand_id
1 'polypeptide(L)'
;MKYLTVVLGVVFLASCGHKDRKDGHHHGPEMHEERMDISVQERDSIHEERKKRMMDRLTEKLDLTEDQIRKIKELDASYSPQLKVLRTEMFESRKKHHQLMEEKKIKMKEILTPEQVQKLESMRKRRDHRKEDRDHKEKHDS
;
A
#
# COMPACT_ATOMS: atom_id res chain seq x y z
N MET A 1 -26.62 62.56 9.70
CA MET A 1 -26.21 62.17 11.07
C MET A 1 -25.39 60.89 11.00
N LYS A 2 -24.23 60.91 11.66
CA LYS A 2 -23.53 59.79 12.33
C LYS A 2 -23.01 58.62 11.46
N TYR A 3 -21.68 58.63 11.33
CA TYR A 3 -20.79 57.50 11.08
C TYR A 3 -21.20 56.24 11.83
N LEU A 4 -21.10 55.08 11.18
CA LEU A 4 -20.79 53.83 11.88
C LEU A 4 -19.88 52.96 11.02
N THR A 5 -18.60 53.06 11.34
CA THR A 5 -17.51 52.18 10.95
C THR A 5 -17.83 50.76 11.42
N VAL A 6 -18.01 49.81 10.50
CA VAL A 6 -18.05 48.38 10.83
C VAL A 6 -16.70 47.76 10.50
N VAL A 7 -16.11 47.21 11.55
CA VAL A 7 -14.75 46.68 11.65
C VAL A 7 -14.56 45.51 10.68
N LEU A 8 -13.55 45.64 9.80
CA LEU A 8 -12.95 44.55 9.05
C LEU A 8 -12.29 43.58 10.05
N GLY A 9 -13.05 42.57 10.48
CA GLY A 9 -12.54 41.45 11.24
C GLY A 9 -11.81 40.49 10.33
N VAL A 10 -10.49 40.62 10.24
CA VAL A 10 -9.61 39.60 9.65
C VAL A 10 -9.53 38.46 10.65
N VAL A 11 -10.36 37.43 10.47
CA VAL A 11 -10.21 36.17 11.21
C VAL A 11 -9.05 35.40 10.57
N PHE A 12 -7.89 35.51 11.19
CA PHE A 12 -6.72 34.69 10.90
C PHE A 12 -6.99 33.28 11.45
N LEU A 13 -7.52 32.38 10.62
CA LEU A 13 -7.56 30.96 10.94
C LEU A 13 -6.13 30.43 10.90
N ALA A 14 -5.55 30.31 12.09
CA ALA A 14 -4.31 29.59 12.32
C ALA A 14 -4.50 28.14 11.83
N SER A 15 -3.84 27.83 10.72
CA SER A 15 -3.63 26.47 10.25
C SER A 15 -2.83 25.71 11.30
N CYS A 16 -3.52 25.00 12.18
CA CYS A 16 -2.90 24.06 13.09
C CYS A 16 -2.39 22.86 12.28
N GLY A 17 -1.08 22.88 12.05
CA GLY A 17 -0.18 21.74 12.20
C GLY A 17 -0.74 20.38 11.82
N HIS A 18 -0.38 19.97 10.60
CA HIS A 18 -0.18 18.59 10.18
C HIS A 18 0.32 17.74 11.36
N LYS A 19 -0.56 16.93 11.95
CA LYS A 19 -0.14 15.82 12.82
C LYS A 19 0.14 14.63 11.94
N ASP A 20 1.43 14.32 11.87
CA ASP A 20 2.07 13.08 11.46
C ASP A 20 1.09 11.93 11.23
N ARG A 21 0.61 11.81 10.00
CA ARG A 21 0.27 10.48 9.49
C ARG A 21 1.59 9.74 9.41
N LYS A 22 1.83 8.84 10.36
CA LYS A 22 2.82 7.78 10.23
C LYS A 22 2.51 7.09 8.91
N ASP A 23 3.32 7.38 7.90
CA ASP A 23 3.20 6.84 6.57
C ASP A 23 3.24 5.31 6.69
N GLY A 24 2.06 4.71 6.56
CA GLY A 24 1.93 3.28 6.40
C GLY A 24 2.82 2.85 5.25
N HIS A 25 3.59 1.79 5.49
CA HIS A 25 4.48 1.16 4.55
C HIS A 25 3.81 0.96 3.18
N HIS A 26 4.06 1.88 2.25
CA HIS A 26 4.02 1.55 0.85
C HIS A 26 5.38 0.98 0.49
N HIS A 27 5.55 -0.34 0.69
CA HIS A 27 6.52 -1.09 -0.08
C HIS A 27 6.19 -0.83 -1.55
N GLY A 28 6.91 0.11 -2.17
CA GLY A 28 6.97 0.22 -3.61
C GLY A 28 7.96 -0.84 -4.05
N PRO A 29 7.51 -2.03 -4.49
CA PRO A 29 8.43 -3.07 -4.89
C PRO A 29 9.30 -2.50 -6.01
N GLU A 30 10.62 -2.59 -5.84
CA GLU A 30 11.39 -3.03 -6.98
C GLU A 30 10.79 -4.39 -7.35
N MET A 31 9.98 -4.38 -8.40
CA MET A 31 9.29 -5.55 -8.90
C MET A 31 10.37 -6.43 -9.52
N HIS A 32 11.05 -7.23 -8.69
CA HIS A 32 11.73 -8.42 -9.17
C HIS A 32 10.66 -9.19 -9.95
N GLU A 33 10.80 -9.21 -11.27
CA GLU A 33 9.82 -9.74 -12.22
C GLU A 33 9.37 -11.17 -11.82
N GLU A 34 10.27 -11.91 -11.16
CA GLU A 34 10.07 -13.23 -10.56
C GLU A 34 9.03 -13.34 -9.44
N ARG A 35 8.71 -12.28 -8.69
CA ARG A 35 7.76 -12.38 -7.55
C ARG A 35 6.30 -12.48 -7.98
N MET A 36 5.99 -12.40 -9.27
CA MET A 36 4.61 -12.46 -9.79
C MET A 36 4.14 -13.87 -10.16
N ASP A 37 4.99 -14.88 -10.06
CA ASP A 37 4.68 -16.27 -10.40
C ASP A 37 4.37 -17.15 -9.18
N ILE A 38 3.88 -16.54 -8.08
CA ILE A 38 3.29 -17.34 -7.00
C ILE A 38 2.00 -17.96 -7.53
N SER A 39 1.96 -19.30 -7.54
CA SER A 39 0.80 -20.06 -7.99
C SER A 39 -0.46 -19.67 -7.20
N VAL A 40 -1.64 -19.84 -7.82
CA VAL A 40 -2.93 -19.55 -7.16
C VAL A 40 -3.06 -20.36 -5.86
N GLN A 41 -2.60 -21.62 -5.87
CA GLN A 41 -2.65 -22.52 -4.72
C GLN A 41 -1.76 -22.03 -3.56
N GLU A 42 -0.53 -21.60 -3.86
CA GLU A 42 0.41 -21.09 -2.85
C GLU A 42 -0.03 -19.72 -2.29
N ARG A 43 -0.72 -18.93 -3.09
CA ARG A 43 -1.30 -17.67 -2.61
C ARG A 43 -2.45 -17.89 -1.65
N ASP A 44 -3.31 -18.86 -1.93
CA ASP A 44 -4.43 -19.21 -1.06
C ASP A 44 -3.93 -19.79 0.28
N SER A 45 -2.88 -20.62 0.27
CA SER A 45 -2.30 -21.13 1.52
C SER A 45 -1.68 -20.02 2.38
N ILE A 46 -0.94 -19.08 1.79
CA ILE A 46 -0.42 -17.90 2.50
C ILE A 46 -1.56 -17.06 3.07
N HIS A 47 -2.66 -16.91 2.32
CA HIS A 47 -3.82 -16.16 2.79
C HIS A 47 -4.49 -16.81 3.99
N GLU A 48 -4.71 -18.13 3.94
CA GLU A 48 -5.31 -18.87 5.06
C GLU A 48 -4.42 -18.87 6.30
N GLU A 49 -3.10 -18.99 6.14
CA GLU A 49 -2.16 -18.92 7.26
C GLU A 49 -2.16 -17.53 7.91
N ARG A 50 -2.19 -16.45 7.10
CA ARG A 50 -2.31 -15.08 7.62
C ARG A 50 -3.63 -14.86 8.34
N LYS A 51 -4.73 -15.37 7.80
CA LYS A 51 -6.05 -15.29 8.41
C LYS A 51 -6.07 -16.01 9.76
N LYS A 52 -5.48 -17.20 9.84
CA LYS A 52 -5.32 -17.94 11.11
C LYS A 52 -4.56 -17.11 12.14
N ARG A 53 -3.37 -16.60 11.79
CA ARG A 53 -2.57 -15.74 12.69
C ARG A 53 -3.32 -14.49 13.13
N MET A 54 -4.14 -13.92 12.26
CA MET A 54 -4.98 -12.76 12.60
C MET A 54 -6.08 -13.14 13.59
N MET A 55 -6.76 -14.27 13.40
CA MET A 55 -7.77 -14.78 14.32
C MET A 55 -7.18 -15.10 15.69
N ASP A 56 -5.99 -15.72 15.74
CA ASP A 56 -5.30 -16.04 16.99
C ASP A 56 -5.01 -14.75 17.78
N ARG A 57 -4.50 -13.71 17.11
CA ARG A 57 -4.25 -12.39 17.71
C ARG A 57 -5.53 -11.69 18.17
N LEU A 58 -6.62 -11.80 17.42
CA LEU A 58 -7.90 -11.20 17.81
C LEU A 58 -8.48 -11.90 19.04
N THR A 59 -8.36 -13.23 19.08
CA THR A 59 -8.81 -14.05 20.21
C THR A 59 -8.06 -13.67 21.49
N GLU A 60 -6.73 -13.57 21.41
CA GLU A 60 -5.88 -13.18 22.55
C GLU A 60 -6.12 -11.74 23.01
N LYS A 61 -6.26 -10.79 22.08
CA LYS A 61 -6.36 -9.36 22.43
C LYS A 61 -7.74 -8.94 22.92
N LEU A 62 -8.79 -9.68 22.55
CA LEU A 62 -10.18 -9.32 22.85
C LEU A 62 -10.86 -10.33 23.76
N ASP A 63 -10.10 -11.32 24.27
CA ASP A 63 -10.59 -12.41 25.12
C ASP A 63 -11.87 -13.05 24.57
N LEU A 64 -11.84 -13.41 23.27
CA LEU A 64 -13.02 -13.90 22.58
C LEU A 64 -13.47 -15.26 23.14
N THR A 65 -14.75 -15.38 23.43
CA THR A 65 -15.39 -16.65 23.81
C THR A 65 -15.49 -17.61 22.62
N GLU A 66 -15.62 -18.91 22.90
CA GLU A 66 -15.78 -19.93 21.85
C GLU A 66 -16.97 -19.67 20.93
N ASP A 67 -18.08 -19.18 21.48
CA ASP A 67 -19.28 -18.82 20.72
C ASP A 67 -19.03 -17.63 19.79
N GLN A 68 -18.25 -16.62 20.21
CA GLN A 68 -17.86 -15.50 19.36
C GLN A 68 -16.92 -15.96 18.24
N ILE A 69 -15.93 -16.80 18.55
CA ILE A 69 -15.02 -17.37 17.55
C ILE A 69 -15.81 -18.16 16.50
N ARG A 70 -16.79 -18.97 16.93
CA ARG A 70 -17.66 -19.73 16.01
C ARG A 70 -18.43 -18.80 15.06
N LYS A 71 -19.08 -17.76 15.59
CA LYS A 71 -19.82 -16.77 14.77
C LYS A 71 -18.94 -16.02 13.79
N ILE A 72 -17.72 -15.65 14.19
CA ILE A 72 -16.77 -14.97 13.29
C ILE A 72 -16.33 -15.93 12.17
N LYS A 73 -16.06 -17.21 12.48
CA LYS A 73 -15.73 -18.21 11.46
C LYS A 73 -16.87 -18.44 10.46
N GLU A 74 -18.11 -18.47 10.93
CA GLU A 74 -19.30 -18.56 10.07
C GLU A 74 -19.45 -17.34 9.16
N LEU A 75 -19.28 -16.13 9.73
CA LEU A 75 -19.29 -14.87 8.97
C LEU A 75 -18.19 -14.88 7.89
N ASP A 76 -16.98 -15.25 8.28
CA ASP A 76 -15.86 -15.37 7.35
C ASP A 76 -16.13 -16.36 6.22
N ALA A 77 -16.79 -17.48 6.52
CA ALA A 77 -17.18 -18.48 5.53
C ALA A 77 -18.19 -17.91 4.51
N SER A 78 -19.15 -17.08 4.96
CA SER A 78 -20.13 -16.47 4.06
C SER A 78 -19.52 -15.43 3.11
N TYR A 79 -18.49 -14.70 3.53
CA TYR A 79 -17.84 -13.67 2.71
C TYR A 79 -16.63 -14.16 1.90
N SER A 80 -16.02 -15.29 2.29
CA SER A 80 -14.88 -15.89 1.61
C SER A 80 -15.02 -15.97 0.08
N PRO A 81 -16.14 -16.45 -0.52
CA PRO A 81 -16.25 -16.53 -1.98
C PRO A 81 -16.23 -15.16 -2.66
N GLN A 82 -16.88 -14.15 -2.07
CA GLN A 82 -16.92 -12.79 -2.63
C GLN A 82 -15.52 -12.16 -2.61
N LEU A 83 -14.79 -12.35 -1.51
CA LEU A 83 -13.42 -11.86 -1.38
C LEU A 83 -12.45 -12.58 -2.34
N LYS A 84 -12.67 -13.87 -2.63
CA LYS A 84 -11.87 -14.60 -3.64
C LYS A 84 -12.04 -14.01 -5.04
N VAL A 85 -13.28 -13.71 -5.44
CA VAL A 85 -13.55 -13.08 -6.74
C VAL A 85 -12.86 -11.73 -6.85
N LEU A 86 -13.06 -10.84 -5.86
CA LEU A 86 -12.42 -9.53 -5.82
C LEU A 86 -10.89 -9.62 -5.88
N ARG A 87 -10.30 -10.60 -5.18
CA ARG A 87 -8.84 -10.81 -5.19
C ARG A 87 -8.33 -11.19 -6.58
N THR A 88 -9.04 -12.08 -7.28
CA THR A 88 -8.69 -12.49 -8.64
C THR A 88 -8.76 -11.30 -9.60
N GLU A 89 -9.84 -10.53 -9.56
CA GLU A 89 -10.01 -9.32 -10.38
C GLU A 89 -8.90 -8.29 -10.11
N MET A 90 -8.59 -8.04 -8.84
CA MET A 90 -7.50 -7.14 -8.46
C MET A 90 -6.14 -7.64 -8.97
N PHE A 91 -5.89 -8.95 -8.94
CA PHE A 91 -4.65 -9.52 -9.45
C PHE A 91 -4.52 -9.33 -10.97
N GLU A 92 -5.57 -9.64 -11.72
CA GLU A 92 -5.58 -9.43 -13.17
C GLU A 92 -5.41 -7.95 -13.53
N SER A 93 -6.08 -7.06 -12.79
CA SER A 93 -5.95 -5.62 -12.95
C SER A 93 -4.52 -5.14 -12.69
N ARG A 94 -3.87 -5.64 -11.62
CA ARG A 94 -2.46 -5.34 -11.33
C ARG A 94 -1.53 -5.84 -12.42
N LYS A 95 -1.75 -7.05 -12.95
CA LYS A 95 -0.95 -7.59 -14.05
C LYS A 95 -1.06 -6.73 -15.31
N LYS A 96 -2.28 -6.38 -15.70
CA LYS A 96 -2.55 -5.48 -16.85
C LYS A 96 -1.91 -4.11 -16.65
N HIS A 97 -2.06 -3.53 -15.46
CA HIS A 97 -1.46 -2.25 -15.12
C HIS A 97 0.07 -2.30 -15.22
N HIS A 98 0.70 -3.38 -14.73
CA HIS A 98 2.15 -3.54 -14.84
C HIS A 98 2.61 -3.62 -16.29
N GLN A 99 1.96 -4.44 -17.12
CA GLN A 99 2.24 -4.53 -18.56
C GLN A 99 2.15 -3.16 -19.23
N LEU A 100 1.08 -2.41 -18.96
CA LEU A 100 0.89 -1.07 -19.51
C LEU A 100 2.01 -0.10 -19.10
N MET A 101 2.49 -0.19 -17.85
CA MET A 101 3.58 0.66 -17.37
C MET A 101 4.92 0.30 -18.00
N GLU A 102 5.20 -0.98 -18.24
CA GLU A 102 6.40 -1.41 -18.97
C GLU A 102 6.34 -0.98 -20.44
N GLU A 103 5.20 -1.15 -21.12
CA GLU A 103 5.01 -0.64 -22.48
C GLU A 103 5.22 0.87 -22.57
N LYS A 104 4.62 1.62 -21.63
CA LYS A 104 4.80 3.07 -21.53
C LYS A 104 6.27 3.44 -21.32
N LYS A 105 7.00 2.68 -20.50
CA LYS A 105 8.42 2.91 -20.23
C LYS A 105 9.28 2.65 -21.46
N ILE A 106 8.98 1.65 -22.27
CA ILE A 106 9.64 1.38 -23.56
C ILE A 106 9.40 2.57 -24.50
N LYS A 107 8.14 2.93 -24.75
CA LYS A 107 7.78 4.07 -25.63
C LYS A 107 8.40 5.39 -25.16
N MET A 108 8.47 5.60 -23.85
CA MET A 108 9.12 6.78 -23.29
C MET A 108 10.62 6.79 -23.57
N LYS A 109 11.31 5.64 -23.47
CA LYS A 109 12.75 5.54 -23.77
C LYS A 109 13.04 5.87 -25.24
N GLU A 110 12.14 5.54 -26.17
CA GLU A 110 12.28 5.85 -27.60
C GLU A 110 12.22 7.35 -27.91
N ILE A 111 11.54 8.14 -27.08
CA ILE A 111 11.42 9.60 -27.24
C ILE A 111 12.63 10.33 -26.64
N LEU A 112 13.30 9.74 -25.65
CA LEU A 112 14.39 10.36 -24.93
C LEU A 112 15.72 10.25 -25.69
N THR A 113 16.59 11.24 -25.51
CA THR A 113 17.97 11.14 -26.00
C THR A 113 18.77 10.15 -25.14
N PRO A 114 19.88 9.57 -25.66
CA PRO A 114 20.70 8.64 -24.89
C PRO A 114 21.18 9.20 -23.54
N GLU A 115 21.56 10.47 -23.50
CA GLU A 115 21.98 11.16 -22.27
C GLU A 115 20.83 11.28 -21.25
N GLN A 116 19.61 11.54 -21.72
CA GLN A 116 18.42 11.61 -20.87
C GLN A 116 18.05 10.23 -20.30
N VAL A 117 18.23 9.16 -21.08
CA VAL A 117 18.02 7.79 -20.60
C VAL A 117 19.00 7.44 -19.47
N GLN A 118 20.29 7.76 -19.63
CA GLN A 118 21.29 7.55 -18.58
C GLN A 118 20.96 8.34 -17.30
N LYS A 119 20.50 9.59 -17.45
CA LYS A 119 20.06 10.39 -16.31
C LYS A 119 18.84 9.77 -15.61
N LEU A 120 17.87 9.27 -16.37
CA LEU A 120 16.70 8.59 -15.82
C LEU A 120 17.09 7.33 -15.02
N GLU A 121 18.04 6.55 -15.52
CA GLU A 121 18.51 5.33 -14.86
C GLU A 121 19.30 5.61 -13.59
N SER A 122 20.14 6.65 -13.58
CA SER A 122 20.84 7.06 -12.34
C SER A 122 19.88 7.58 -11.26
N MET A 123 18.83 8.32 -11.67
CA MET A 123 17.76 8.74 -10.75
C MET A 123 16.99 7.57 -10.15
N ARG A 124 16.81 6.47 -10.90
CA ARG A 124 16.18 5.24 -10.40
C ARG A 124 17.07 4.56 -9.36
N LYS A 125 18.33 4.26 -9.69
CA LYS A 125 19.28 3.63 -8.77
C LYS A 125 19.41 4.38 -7.44
N ARG A 126 19.48 5.72 -7.48
CA ARG A 126 19.53 6.55 -6.26
C ARG A 126 18.29 6.41 -5.39
N ARG A 127 17.13 6.20 -5.99
CA ARG A 127 15.87 5.96 -5.26
C ARG A 127 15.89 4.60 -4.58
N ASP A 128 16.43 3.59 -5.26
CA ASP A 128 16.44 2.21 -4.76
C ASP A 128 17.41 2.08 -3.58
N HIS A 129 18.62 2.65 -3.67
CA HIS A 129 19.55 2.71 -2.52
C HIS A 129 18.95 3.44 -1.29
N ARG A 130 18.21 4.53 -1.50
CA ARG A 130 17.53 5.23 -0.41
C ARG A 130 16.44 4.40 0.27
N LYS A 131 15.92 3.36 -0.37
CA LYS A 131 14.98 2.43 0.25
C LYS A 131 15.74 1.37 1.04
N GLU A 132 16.78 0.80 0.45
CA GLU A 132 17.66 -0.18 1.12
C GLU A 132 18.19 0.39 2.44
N ASP A 133 18.69 1.63 2.43
CA ASP A 133 19.19 2.31 3.63
C ASP A 133 18.13 2.45 4.74
N ARG A 134 16.86 2.69 4.36
CA ARG A 134 15.75 2.78 5.35
C ARG A 134 15.43 1.42 5.92
N ASP A 135 15.31 0.41 5.05
CA ASP A 135 14.98 -0.96 5.44
C ASP A 135 16.08 -1.57 6.34
N HIS A 136 17.34 -1.19 6.13
CA HIS A 136 18.46 -1.58 7.00
C HIS A 136 18.42 -0.89 8.37
N LYS A 137 18.10 0.41 8.41
CA LYS A 137 18.00 1.15 9.67
C LYS A 137 16.86 0.63 10.55
N GLU A 138 15.69 0.38 9.97
CA GLU A 138 14.51 -0.08 10.71
C GLU A 138 14.69 -1.48 11.34
N LYS A 139 15.50 -2.35 10.70
CA LYS A 139 15.89 -3.65 11.24
C LYS A 139 16.87 -3.60 12.40
N HIS A 140 17.65 -2.53 12.52
CA HIS A 140 18.64 -2.37 13.60
C HIS A 140 18.04 -1.68 14.83
N ASP A 141 16.93 -0.95 14.66
CA ASP A 141 16.25 -0.20 15.71
C ASP A 141 15.03 -0.93 16.32
N SER A 142 14.71 -2.17 15.87
CA SER A 142 13.59 -3.02 16.35
C SER A 142 14.08 -4.24 17.14
#